data_AF-A0A2H0MG31-F1
#
_entry.id   AF-A0A2H0MG31-F1
#
_cell.length_a   1.000
_cell.length_b   1.000
_cell.length_c   1.000
_cell.angle_alpha   90.00
_cell.angle_beta   90.00
_cell.angle_gamma   90.00
#
_symmetry.space_group_name_H-M   'P 1'
#
loop_
_entity.id
_entity.type
_entity.pdbx_description
1 polymer ?
#
loop_
_entity_poly.entity_id
_entity_poly.type
_entity_poly.pdbx_seq_one_letter_code
_entity_poly.pdbx_strand_id
1 'polypeptide(L)'
;MTALVFQRGTRVVNPRGVFWSLVFFLALSCGQGCAPSSDLDQGIAFIRYMTGKGFIQESTFMMNSAKTPSKFVEWLLSDFGKAEWPGIKPTDINPNVPLKQKIDVMAPKRPETVAFVADTPDDSLGKQIVLRGDDAKNVLILSAYADPKQSPVMVVEIPFPAL
;
A
#
# COMPACT_ATOMS: atom_id res chain seq x y z
N MET A 1 1.65 -15.53 -89.85
CA MET A 1 0.67 -16.24 -89.01
C MET A 1 0.76 -15.64 -87.61
N THR A 2 -0.23 -15.18 -86.85
CA THR A 2 -1.67 -14.88 -86.96
C THR A 2 -2.02 -14.27 -85.58
N ALA A 3 -2.78 -13.15 -85.55
CA ALA A 3 -3.57 -12.57 -84.43
C ALA A 3 -2.86 -12.16 -83.11
N LEU A 4 -2.91 -10.88 -82.67
CA LEU A 4 -3.99 -10.20 -81.89
C LEU A 4 -4.26 -10.91 -80.54
N VAL A 5 -4.19 -10.27 -79.37
CA VAL A 5 -5.22 -9.34 -78.85
C VAL A 5 -4.68 -8.53 -77.66
N PHE A 6 -5.15 -7.29 -77.60
CA PHE A 6 -5.04 -6.24 -76.58
C PHE A 6 -5.86 -6.56 -75.32
N GLN A 7 -5.36 -6.37 -74.10
CA GLN A 7 -6.01 -5.50 -73.08
C GLN A 7 -5.30 -5.43 -71.71
N ARG A 8 -5.40 -4.22 -71.15
CA ARG A 8 -5.09 -3.72 -69.80
C ARG A 8 -5.59 -4.62 -68.66
N GLY A 9 -4.91 -4.56 -67.52
CA GLY A 9 -5.50 -4.93 -66.24
C GLY A 9 -4.52 -4.82 -65.08
N THR A 10 -4.74 -3.84 -64.21
CA THR A 10 -3.91 -3.43 -63.08
C THR A 10 -3.88 -4.40 -61.89
N ARG A 11 -2.68 -4.49 -61.28
CA ARG A 11 -2.32 -4.81 -59.87
C ARG A 11 -3.39 -5.40 -58.95
N VAL A 12 -3.03 -6.48 -58.23
CA VAL A 12 -3.15 -6.55 -56.76
C VAL A 12 -1.97 -7.36 -56.21
N VAL A 13 -1.16 -6.70 -55.38
CA VAL A 13 -0.04 -7.29 -54.64
C VAL A 13 -0.61 -7.82 -53.33
N ASN A 14 -0.36 -9.09 -53.03
CA ASN A 14 -0.56 -9.68 -51.71
C ASN A 14 0.84 -10.07 -51.23
N PRO A 15 1.21 -9.77 -49.97
CA PRO A 15 1.27 -10.89 -49.05
C PRO A 15 0.83 -10.53 -47.63
N ARG A 16 -0.06 -11.37 -47.13
CA ARG A 16 -0.26 -11.63 -45.71
C ARG A 16 1.07 -11.90 -45.00
N GLY A 17 1.35 -11.15 -43.95
CA GLY A 17 2.38 -11.52 -42.99
C GLY A 17 2.81 -10.37 -42.10
N VAL A 18 2.79 -10.62 -40.79
CA VAL A 18 3.49 -9.89 -39.73
C VAL A 18 2.72 -8.73 -39.10
N PHE A 19 1.76 -9.13 -38.26
CA PHE A 19 1.53 -8.60 -36.90
C PHE A 19 2.82 -8.06 -36.27
N TRP A 20 2.92 -6.80 -35.87
CA TRP A 20 3.72 -6.34 -34.71
C TRP A 20 3.29 -4.93 -34.27
N SER A 21 2.95 -4.86 -32.98
CA SER A 21 2.70 -3.75 -32.07
C SER A 21 3.25 -2.36 -32.41
N LEU A 22 2.45 -1.32 -32.12
CA LEU A 22 2.79 -0.28 -31.13
C LEU A 22 1.66 0.77 -31.03
N VAL A 23 0.69 0.46 -30.17
CA VAL A 23 -0.15 1.48 -29.53
C VAL A 23 0.61 1.91 -28.29
N PHE A 24 1.35 3.01 -28.38
CA PHE A 24 1.97 3.65 -27.22
C PHE A 24 1.31 5.03 -27.05
N PHE A 25 0.17 5.02 -26.37
CA PHE A 25 -0.52 6.22 -25.88
C PHE A 25 0.34 6.84 -24.79
N LEU A 26 1.18 7.81 -25.17
CA LEU A 26 1.99 8.60 -24.27
C LEU A 26 1.20 9.87 -23.88
N ALA A 27 0.19 9.69 -23.03
CA ALA A 27 -0.48 10.80 -22.35
C ALA A 27 0.25 11.08 -21.01
N LEU A 28 1.40 11.74 -21.10
CA LEU A 28 2.05 12.37 -19.95
C LEU A 28 1.37 13.70 -19.64
N SER A 29 0.17 13.64 -19.07
CA SER A 29 -0.41 14.74 -18.29
C SER A 29 -0.08 14.49 -16.82
N CYS A 30 1.18 14.66 -16.44
CA CYS A 30 1.56 14.66 -15.03
C CYS A 30 1.38 16.09 -14.50
N GLY A 31 0.13 16.41 -14.14
CA GLY A 31 -0.20 17.56 -13.31
C GLY A 31 0.45 17.39 -11.94
N GLN A 32 1.57 18.07 -11.77
CA GLN A 32 2.34 18.14 -10.54
C GLN A 32 1.49 18.89 -9.49
N GLY A 33 1.00 18.20 -8.46
CA GLY A 33 0.24 18.86 -7.40
C GLY A 33 -0.56 18.01 -6.41
N CYS A 34 -0.66 16.68 -6.56
CA CYS A 34 -1.24 15.85 -5.49
C CYS A 34 -0.16 15.50 -4.47
N ALA A 35 0.21 16.45 -3.60
CA ALA A 35 0.90 16.10 -2.36
C ALA A 35 -0.11 15.35 -1.47
N PRO A 36 0.06 14.05 -1.19
CA PRO A 36 -0.76 13.39 -0.18
C PRO A 36 -0.59 14.14 1.15
N SER A 37 -1.70 14.37 1.84
CA SER A 37 -1.71 15.13 3.09
C SER A 37 -0.82 14.45 4.12
N SER A 38 -0.02 15.24 4.86
CA SER A 38 0.87 14.83 5.95
C SER A 38 0.35 13.70 6.84
N ASP A 39 -0.96 13.63 7.07
CA ASP A 39 -1.61 12.64 7.92
C ASP A 39 -1.53 11.20 7.37
N LEU A 40 -1.64 11.02 6.04
CA LEU A 40 -1.54 9.72 5.40
C LEU A 40 -0.08 9.22 5.48
N ASP A 41 0.89 10.10 5.22
CA ASP A 41 2.31 9.78 5.38
C ASP A 41 2.65 9.43 6.83
N GLN A 42 2.07 10.17 7.78
CA GLN A 42 2.20 9.88 9.21
C GLN A 42 1.60 8.51 9.56
N GLY A 43 0.44 8.16 8.99
CA GLY A 43 -0.15 6.84 9.17
C GLY A 43 0.70 5.71 8.59
N ILE A 44 1.32 5.91 7.43
CA ILE A 44 2.28 4.95 6.86
C ILE A 44 3.51 4.81 7.76
N ALA A 45 4.05 5.91 8.26
CA ALA A 45 5.19 5.91 9.19
C ALA A 45 4.84 5.19 10.50
N PHE A 46 3.62 5.39 11.01
CA PHE A 46 3.09 4.70 12.18
C PHE A 46 3.07 3.18 11.96
N ILE A 47 2.47 2.69 10.88
CA ILE A 47 2.43 1.25 10.60
C ILE A 47 3.83 0.68 10.33
N ARG A 48 4.72 1.44 9.68
CA ARG A 48 6.11 1.03 9.48
C ARG A 48 6.86 0.84 10.80
N TYR A 49 6.62 1.72 11.78
CA TYR A 49 7.17 1.56 13.12
C TYR A 49 6.66 0.27 13.80
N MET A 50 5.34 0.04 13.75
CA MET A 50 4.70 -1.16 14.32
C MET A 50 5.16 -2.46 13.64
N THR A 51 5.54 -2.38 12.37
CA THR A 51 6.11 -3.50 11.60
C THR A 51 7.59 -3.74 11.91
N GLY A 52 8.23 -2.86 12.67
CA GLY A 52 9.63 -2.98 13.04
C GLY A 52 9.89 -4.23 13.87
N LYS A 53 10.96 -4.97 13.55
CA LYS A 53 11.32 -6.22 14.25
C LYS A 53 11.34 -6.07 15.77
N GLY A 54 11.95 -5.00 16.29
CA GLY A 54 12.02 -4.74 17.72
C GLY A 54 10.66 -4.53 18.37
N PHE A 55 9.74 -3.84 17.70
CA PHE A 55 8.37 -3.67 18.20
C PHE A 55 7.65 -5.01 18.22
N ILE A 56 7.68 -5.74 17.11
CA ILE A 56 6.99 -7.03 17.00
C ILE A 56 7.49 -8.02 18.04
N GLN A 57 8.80 -8.13 18.25
CA GLN A 57 9.39 -9.08 19.21
C GLN A 57 8.98 -8.81 20.66
N GLU A 58 8.64 -7.57 21.00
CA GLU A 58 8.19 -7.16 22.34
C GLU A 58 6.66 -7.16 22.49
N SER A 59 5.93 -7.42 21.40
CA SER A 59 4.47 -7.35 21.34
C SER A 59 3.78 -8.68 21.64
N THR A 60 2.48 -8.65 21.97
CA THR A 60 1.69 -9.89 22.10
C THR A 60 1.50 -10.64 20.78
N PHE A 61 1.85 -10.06 19.63
CA PHE A 61 1.89 -10.78 18.37
C PHE A 61 2.79 -12.02 18.45
N MET A 62 3.83 -11.98 19.29
CA MET A 62 4.72 -13.13 19.52
C MET A 62 4.01 -14.34 20.13
N MET A 63 2.80 -14.19 20.67
CA MET A 63 1.97 -15.31 21.13
C MET A 63 1.15 -15.98 20.02
N ASN A 64 1.03 -15.36 18.84
CA ASN A 64 0.30 -15.95 17.70
C ASN A 64 0.99 -17.24 17.21
N SER A 65 0.24 -18.28 16.85
CA SER A 65 0.84 -19.52 16.34
C SER A 65 1.50 -19.35 14.97
N ALA A 66 1.03 -18.40 14.17
CA ALA A 66 1.54 -18.11 12.83
C ALA A 66 2.11 -16.68 12.76
N LYS A 67 3.37 -16.58 12.30
CA LYS A 67 4.12 -15.32 12.15
C LYS A 67 4.07 -14.80 10.71
N THR A 68 2.87 -14.68 10.15
CA THR A 68 2.69 -14.22 8.77
C THR A 68 2.19 -12.77 8.70
N PRO A 69 2.43 -12.05 7.59
CA PRO A 69 1.90 -10.70 7.38
C PRO A 69 0.39 -10.59 7.61
N SER A 70 -0.39 -11.56 7.11
CA SER A 70 -1.86 -11.55 7.24
C SER A 70 -2.29 -11.68 8.70
N LYS A 71 -1.62 -12.55 9.46
CA LYS A 71 -1.87 -12.70 10.90
C LYS A 71 -1.45 -11.47 11.68
N PHE A 72 -0.42 -10.77 11.23
CA PHE A 72 -0.04 -9.50 11.82
C PHE A 72 -1.09 -8.42 11.60
N VAL A 73 -1.68 -8.29 10.40
CA VAL A 73 -2.78 -7.33 10.15
C VAL A 73 -3.98 -7.64 11.04
N GLU A 74 -4.39 -8.90 11.12
CA GLU A 74 -5.49 -9.37 11.97
C GLU A 74 -5.25 -8.99 13.44
N TRP A 75 -4.05 -9.29 13.96
CA TRP A 75 -3.67 -8.93 15.32
C TRP A 75 -3.60 -7.42 15.52
N LEU A 76 -2.96 -6.68 14.63
CA LEU A 76 -2.71 -5.25 14.76
C LEU A 76 -4.02 -4.45 14.88
N LEU A 77 -5.06 -4.88 14.17
CA LEU A 77 -6.38 -4.25 14.19
C LEU A 77 -7.35 -4.84 15.23
N SER A 78 -6.96 -5.93 15.90
CA SER A 78 -7.68 -6.46 17.05
C SER A 78 -7.57 -5.55 18.28
N ASP A 79 -8.40 -5.79 19.29
CA ASP A 79 -8.35 -5.05 20.55
C ASP A 79 -7.00 -5.21 21.26
N PHE A 80 -6.38 -6.40 21.18
CA PHE A 80 -5.05 -6.66 21.75
C PHE A 80 -3.97 -5.85 21.03
N GLY A 81 -3.95 -5.85 19.70
CA GLY A 81 -2.98 -5.06 18.93
C GLY A 81 -3.15 -3.57 19.14
N LYS A 82 -4.40 -3.08 19.12
CA LYS A 82 -4.73 -1.67 19.37
C LYS A 82 -4.34 -1.20 20.77
N ALA A 83 -4.40 -2.07 21.79
CA ALA A 83 -3.97 -1.74 23.13
C ALA A 83 -2.44 -1.51 23.22
N GLU A 84 -1.67 -2.04 22.28
CA GLU A 84 -0.21 -1.86 22.19
C GLU A 84 0.21 -0.72 21.26
N TRP A 85 -0.75 0.00 20.67
CA TRP A 85 -0.43 1.13 19.80
C TRP A 85 0.25 2.25 20.61
N PRO A 86 1.42 2.74 20.16
CA PRO A 86 2.10 3.82 20.85
C PRO A 86 1.30 5.12 20.74
N GLY A 87 1.30 5.91 21.81
CA GLY A 87 0.65 7.23 21.84
C GLY A 87 -0.61 7.35 22.68
N ILE A 88 -0.58 6.86 23.92
CA ILE A 88 -1.35 7.51 25.01
C ILE A 88 -0.78 8.93 25.17
N LYS A 89 -1.65 9.93 25.39
CA LYS A 89 -1.33 11.37 25.29
C LYS A 89 -0.06 11.76 26.10
N PRO A 90 0.78 12.69 25.60
CA PRO A 90 1.97 13.18 26.32
C PRO A 90 1.69 13.80 27.70
N THR A 91 0.45 14.22 27.97
CA THR A 91 0.03 14.82 29.24
C THR A 91 -0.03 13.84 30.41
N ASP A 92 0.09 12.53 30.17
CA ASP A 92 0.02 11.49 31.21
C ASP A 92 1.41 10.90 31.58
N ILE A 93 2.49 11.47 31.03
CA ILE A 93 3.85 10.95 31.24
C ILE A 93 4.48 11.60 32.49
N ASN A 94 4.53 10.82 33.57
CA ASN A 94 5.26 11.17 34.79
C ASN A 94 6.78 11.28 34.49
N PRO A 95 7.51 12.29 34.99
CA PRO A 95 8.95 12.44 34.75
C PRO A 95 9.84 11.28 35.26
N ASN A 96 9.32 10.39 36.13
CA ASN A 96 10.05 9.24 36.69
C ASN A 96 9.91 7.93 35.89
N VAL A 97 9.59 8.05 34.61
CA VAL A 97 9.16 6.94 33.80
C VAL A 97 10.34 6.12 33.21
N PRO A 98 10.28 4.77 33.27
CA PRO A 98 11.35 3.89 32.79
C PRO A 98 11.60 3.99 31.27
N LEU A 99 12.82 3.63 30.84
CA LEU A 99 13.32 3.78 29.46
C LEU A 99 12.37 3.28 28.35
N LYS A 100 11.58 2.24 28.65
CA LYS A 100 10.60 1.65 27.71
C LYS A 100 9.53 2.67 27.28
N GLN A 101 9.07 3.52 28.19
CA GLN A 101 8.11 4.59 27.89
C GLN A 101 8.77 5.85 27.29
N LYS A 102 10.11 6.00 27.36
CA LYS A 102 10.83 7.02 26.55
C LYS A 102 10.90 6.64 25.07
N ILE A 103 10.89 5.35 24.75
CA ILE A 103 10.83 4.87 23.36
C ILE A 103 9.45 5.18 22.76
N ASP A 104 8.38 5.10 23.56
CA ASP A 104 7.04 5.53 23.14
C ASP A 104 6.95 7.03 22.80
N VAL A 105 7.83 7.87 23.37
CA VAL A 105 7.94 9.30 23.03
C VAL A 105 8.58 9.51 21.64
N MET A 106 9.36 8.54 21.14
CA MET A 106 9.97 8.58 19.80
C MET A 106 9.15 7.83 18.75
N ALA A 107 8.14 7.06 19.16
CA ALA A 107 7.24 6.41 18.23
C ALA A 107 6.44 7.46 17.44
N PRO A 108 6.17 7.25 16.15
CA PRO A 108 5.30 8.13 15.39
C PRO A 108 3.94 8.24 16.10
N LYS A 109 3.43 9.47 16.27
CA LYS A 109 2.09 9.66 16.81
C LYS A 109 1.07 9.04 15.84
N ARG A 110 0.07 8.33 16.35
CA ARG A 110 -1.07 7.88 15.54
C ARG A 110 -1.81 9.10 14.94
N PRO A 111 -2.06 9.13 13.62
CA PRO A 111 -2.88 10.18 13.02
C PRO A 111 -4.31 10.11 13.56
N GLU A 112 -4.86 11.25 13.98
CA GLU A 112 -6.23 11.33 14.55
C GLU A 112 -7.31 11.32 13.46
N THR A 113 -6.95 11.68 12.23
CA THR A 113 -7.84 11.90 11.09
C THR A 113 -7.85 10.74 10.08
N VAL A 114 -7.06 9.70 10.32
CA VAL A 114 -6.87 8.57 9.39
C VAL A 114 -7.32 7.28 10.06
N ALA A 115 -8.25 6.57 9.41
CA ALA A 115 -8.66 5.24 9.83
C ALA A 115 -7.66 4.17 9.34
N PHE A 116 -7.55 3.07 10.08
CA PHE A 116 -6.80 1.89 9.67
C PHE A 116 -7.79 0.73 9.51
N VAL A 117 -7.83 0.14 8.31
CA VAL A 117 -8.79 -0.91 7.95
C VAL A 117 -8.08 -2.11 7.30
N ALA A 118 -8.69 -3.29 7.37
CA ALA A 118 -8.15 -4.50 6.76
C ALA A 118 -8.68 -4.70 5.34
N ASP A 119 -7.82 -5.18 4.44
CA ASP A 119 -8.11 -5.76 3.11
C ASP A 119 -8.75 -4.85 2.07
N THR A 120 -9.87 -4.20 2.39
CA THR A 120 -10.66 -3.35 1.49
C THR A 120 -10.97 -2.00 2.13
N PRO A 121 -11.01 -0.92 1.34
CA PRO A 121 -11.45 0.38 1.85
C PRO A 121 -12.91 0.33 2.30
N ASP A 122 -13.22 1.08 3.36
CA ASP A 122 -14.58 1.26 3.88
C ASP A 122 -15.14 2.60 3.41
N ASP A 123 -16.19 2.54 2.58
CA ASP A 123 -16.88 3.70 2.01
C ASP A 123 -17.56 4.61 3.05
N SER A 124 -17.77 4.11 4.28
CA SER A 124 -18.34 4.88 5.38
C SER A 124 -17.30 5.73 6.13
N LEU A 125 -16.01 5.47 5.91
CA LEU A 125 -14.91 6.17 6.53
C LEU A 125 -14.31 7.23 5.59
N GLY A 126 -13.63 8.21 6.17
CA GLY A 126 -12.91 9.25 5.41
C GLY A 126 -11.54 8.75 4.93
N LYS A 127 -10.50 9.57 5.19
CA LYS A 127 -9.11 9.19 4.93
C LYS A 127 -8.78 7.88 5.65
N GLN A 128 -8.14 6.96 4.94
CA GLN A 128 -7.83 5.66 5.52
C GLN A 128 -6.59 5.02 4.90
N ILE A 129 -5.96 4.16 5.69
CA ILE A 129 -4.93 3.25 5.23
C ILE A 129 -5.50 1.84 5.32
N VAL A 130 -5.61 1.20 4.16
CA VAL A 130 -5.96 -0.21 4.05
C VAL A 130 -4.69 -1.03 4.19
N LEU A 131 -4.69 -1.94 5.15
CA LEU A 131 -3.61 -2.88 5.40
C LEU A 131 -3.97 -4.24 4.84
N ARG A 132 -3.04 -4.85 4.12
CA ARG A 132 -3.17 -6.23 3.63
C ARG A 132 -1.85 -6.97 3.78
N GLY A 133 -1.91 -8.20 4.30
CA GLY A 133 -0.77 -9.11 4.28
C GLY A 133 -0.68 -9.85 2.96
N ASP A 134 0.52 -9.94 2.37
CA ASP A 134 0.85 -10.87 1.30
C ASP A 134 1.84 -11.90 1.85
N ASP A 135 1.28 -13.03 2.30
CA ASP A 135 2.04 -14.12 2.93
C ASP A 135 2.98 -14.82 1.93
N ALA A 136 2.66 -14.80 0.63
CA ALA A 136 3.48 -15.44 -0.39
C ALA A 136 4.75 -14.63 -0.68
N LYS A 137 4.64 -13.31 -0.68
CA LYS A 137 5.79 -12.40 -0.83
C LYS A 137 6.44 -12.00 0.49
N ASN A 138 5.82 -12.35 1.61
CA ASN A 138 6.21 -11.93 2.96
C ASN A 138 6.31 -10.40 3.09
N VAL A 139 5.27 -9.69 2.62
CA VAL A 139 5.18 -8.21 2.69
C VAL A 139 3.84 -7.77 3.27
N LEU A 140 3.84 -6.59 3.89
CA LEU A 140 2.65 -5.80 4.20
C LEU A 140 2.43 -4.79 3.10
N ILE A 141 1.22 -4.73 2.57
CA ILE A 141 0.79 -3.78 1.56
C ILE A 141 -0.09 -2.74 2.24
N LEU A 142 0.36 -1.49 2.21
CA LEU A 142 -0.37 -0.34 2.74
C LEU A 142 -0.88 0.49 1.58
N SER A 143 -2.20 0.61 1.46
CA SER A 143 -2.85 1.44 0.45
C SER A 143 -3.50 2.63 1.13
N ALA A 144 -3.00 3.83 0.89
CA ALA A 144 -3.52 5.06 1.45
C ALA A 144 -4.58 5.67 0.53
N TYR A 145 -5.75 5.97 1.09
CA TYR A 145 -6.88 6.56 0.41
C TYR A 145 -7.19 7.92 1.03
N ALA A 146 -7.23 8.96 0.19
CA ALA A 146 -7.80 10.25 0.59
C ALA A 146 -9.34 10.21 0.58
N ASP A 147 -9.90 9.38 -0.29
CA ASP A 147 -11.32 9.05 -0.44
C ASP A 147 -11.42 7.55 -0.78
N PRO A 148 -12.17 6.73 0.00
CA PRO A 148 -12.30 5.28 -0.25
C PRO A 148 -12.87 4.91 -1.61
N LYS A 149 -13.67 5.80 -2.21
CA LYS A 149 -14.33 5.53 -3.50
C LYS A 149 -13.40 5.76 -4.70
N GLN A 150 -12.22 6.29 -4.45
CA GLN A 150 -11.21 6.57 -5.47
C GLN A 150 -10.06 5.56 -5.37
N SER A 151 -9.21 5.54 -6.40
CA SER A 151 -7.97 4.77 -6.33
C SER A 151 -7.06 5.28 -5.21
N PRO A 152 -6.24 4.42 -4.60
CA PRO A 152 -5.34 4.84 -3.55
C PRO A 152 -4.37 5.90 -4.06
N VAL A 153 -4.14 6.94 -3.26
CA VAL A 153 -3.18 8.01 -3.56
C VAL A 153 -1.74 7.55 -3.37
N MET A 154 -1.53 6.49 -2.59
CA MET A 154 -0.22 5.89 -2.36
C MET A 154 -0.38 4.39 -2.05
N VAL A 155 0.53 3.56 -2.59
CA VAL A 155 0.65 2.15 -2.22
C VAL A 155 2.10 1.89 -1.84
N VAL A 156 2.32 1.32 -0.66
CA VAL A 156 3.64 1.01 -0.10
C VAL A 156 3.70 -0.46 0.27
N GLU A 157 4.72 -1.15 -0.22
CA GLU A 157 5.04 -2.51 0.22
C GLU A 157 6.15 -2.43 1.28
N ILE A 158 5.93 -3.08 2.41
CA ILE A 158 6.87 -3.15 3.53
C ILE A 158 7.26 -4.61 3.72
N PRO A 159 8.55 -4.98 3.58
CA PRO A 159 9.02 -6.31 3.92
C PRO A 159 8.65 -6.66 5.37
N PHE A 160 8.00 -7.81 5.55
CA PHE A 160 7.70 -8.30 6.89
C PHE A 160 8.96 -8.92 7.49
N PRO A 161 9.37 -8.54 8.71
CA PRO A 161 10.63 -9.01 9.26
C PRO A 161 10.60 -10.53 9.47
N ALA A 162 11.78 -11.16 9.43
CA ALA A 162 11.94 -12.53 9.90
C ALA A 162 11.85 -12.56 11.43
N LEU A 163 10.87 -13.29 11.96
CA LEU A 163 10.48 -13.37 13.37
C LEU A 163 10.79 -14.74 13.98
#